data_AF-A0A2N1MSS1-F1
#
_entry.id   AF-A0A2N1MSS1-F1
#
_cell.length_a   1.000
_cell.length_b   1.000
_cell.length_c   1.000
_cell.angle_alpha   90.00
_cell.angle_beta   90.00
_cell.angle_gamma   90.00
#
_symmetry.space_group_name_H-M   'P 1'
#
loop_
_entity.id
_entity.type
_entity.pdbx_description
1 polymer ?
#
loop_
_entity_poly.entity_id
_entity_poly.type
_entity_poly.pdbx_seq_one_letter_code
_entity_poly.pdbx_strand_id
1 'polypeptide(L)'
;MKKCWDSEPNKRPTAEDLIECFKKMRSQYYSNYDRVQVPENEVIIQNHPLSCYTSRKFNYSKELNEILKSSESSESLEHCRVNEVDYLYPVRGSV
;
A
#
# COMPACT_ATOMS: atom_id res chain seq x y z
N MET A 1 12.10 10.13 -6.24
CA MET A 1 10.80 10.82 -6.01
C MET A 1 10.57 12.02 -6.91
N LYS A 2 11.50 13.00 -7.06
CA LYS A 2 11.28 14.17 -7.94
C LYS A 2 10.83 13.84 -9.37
N LYS A 3 11.36 12.76 -9.98
CA LYS A 3 10.97 12.28 -11.32
C LYS A 3 9.50 11.84 -11.42
N CYS A 4 8.88 11.35 -10.35
CA CYS A 4 7.48 10.94 -10.36
C CYS A 4 6.50 12.12 -10.39
N TRP A 5 6.99 13.32 -10.03
CA TRP A 5 6.23 14.56 -9.91
C TRP A 5 6.54 15.53 -11.06
N ASP A 6 7.00 15.01 -12.20
CA ASP A 6 7.17 15.84 -13.38
C ASP A 6 5.80 16.38 -13.84
N SER A 7 5.74 17.67 -14.17
CA SER A 7 4.52 18.31 -14.68
C SER A 7 4.02 17.62 -15.95
N GLU A 8 4.96 17.17 -16.79
CA GLU A 8 4.64 16.46 -18.02
C GLU A 8 4.43 14.96 -17.74
N PRO A 9 3.25 14.38 -18.02
CA PRO A 9 2.96 12.97 -17.73
C PRO A 9 3.95 12.01 -18.39
N ASN A 10 4.36 12.30 -19.64
CA ASN A 10 5.25 11.45 -20.42
C ASN A 10 6.70 11.45 -19.91
N LYS A 11 7.06 12.40 -19.03
CA LYS A 11 8.39 12.43 -18.39
C LYS A 11 8.41 11.68 -17.07
N ARG A 12 7.25 11.25 -16.58
CA ARG A 12 7.17 10.43 -15.39
C ARG A 12 7.65 9.02 -15.73
N PRO A 13 8.35 8.36 -14.79
CA PRO A 13 8.79 6.98 -14.97
C PRO A 13 7.58 6.05 -15.11
N THR A 14 7.74 4.97 -15.88
CA THR A 14 6.73 3.91 -15.91
C THR A 14 6.74 3.09 -14.61
N ALA A 15 5.78 2.19 -14.47
CA ALA A 15 5.77 1.26 -13.35
C ALA A 15 7.03 0.36 -13.34
N GLU A 16 7.49 -0.07 -14.51
CA GLU A 16 8.70 -0.90 -14.67
C GLU A 16 9.94 -0.16 -14.20
N ASP A 17 10.11 1.11 -14.60
CA ASP A 17 11.22 1.96 -14.17
C ASP A 17 11.26 2.13 -12.64
N LEU A 18 10.08 2.29 -12.03
CA LEU A 18 9.94 2.41 -10.59
C LEU A 18 10.30 1.12 -9.85
N ILE A 19 9.90 -0.04 -10.40
CA ILE A 19 10.26 -1.34 -9.82
C ILE A 19 11.77 -1.48 -9.76
N GLU A 20 12.49 -1.15 -10.84
CA GLU A 20 13.95 -1.21 -10.86
C GLU A 20 14.56 -0.24 -9.84
N CYS A 21 14.06 1.00 -9.77
CA CYS A 21 14.49 1.99 -8.79
C CYS A 21 14.32 1.48 -7.35
N PHE A 22 13.18 0.89 -7.03
CA PHE A 22 12.90 0.37 -5.70
C PHE A 22 13.70 -0.89 -5.38
N LYS A 23 13.94 -1.78 -6.37
CA LYS A 23 14.83 -2.94 -6.21
C LYS A 23 16.25 -2.50 -5.85
N LYS A 24 16.79 -1.51 -6.56
CA LYS A 24 18.11 -0.94 -6.28
C LYS A 24 18.15 -0.29 -4.88
N MET A 25 17.13 0.50 -4.55
CA MET A 25 17.03 1.12 -3.23
C MET A 25 16.95 0.08 -2.12
N ARG A 26 16.16 -0.98 -2.31
CA ARG A 26 16.07 -2.11 -1.37
C ARG A 26 17.44 -2.79 -1.23
N SER A 27 18.12 -3.12 -2.32
CA SER A 27 19.43 -3.74 -2.24
C SER A 27 20.48 -2.85 -1.55
N GLN A 28 20.38 -1.54 -1.69
CA GLN A 28 21.38 -0.59 -1.19
C GLN A 28 21.13 -0.16 0.27
N TYR A 29 19.87 -0.03 0.67
CA TYR A 29 19.48 0.58 1.95
C TYR A 29 18.62 -0.32 2.84
N TYR A 30 18.15 -1.47 2.34
CA TYR A 30 17.40 -2.42 3.17
C TYR A 30 18.38 -3.26 3.97
N SER A 31 19.04 -2.65 4.95
CA SER A 31 19.45 -3.38 6.14
C SER A 31 18.18 -3.83 6.87
N ASN A 32 18.22 -5.01 7.48
CA ASN A 32 17.14 -5.57 8.31
C ASN A 32 16.91 -4.66 9.53
N TYR A 33 16.33 -3.49 9.34
CA TYR A 33 15.79 -2.73 10.43
C TYR A 33 14.56 -3.49 10.90
N ASP A 34 14.69 -4.15 12.04
CA ASP A 34 13.56 -4.63 12.80
C ASP A 34 12.59 -3.45 12.92
N ARG A 35 11.44 -3.59 12.23
CA ARG A 35 10.40 -2.58 12.27
C ARG A 35 9.96 -2.47 13.73
N VAL A 36 10.38 -1.42 14.41
CA VAL A 36 9.93 -1.16 15.78
C VAL A 36 8.45 -0.88 15.70
N GLN A 37 7.64 -1.63 16.45
CA GLN A 37 6.21 -1.35 16.54
C GLN A 37 6.03 0.06 17.07
N VAL A 38 5.27 0.88 16.34
CA VAL A 38 4.88 2.20 16.82
C VAL A 38 4.01 1.98 18.05
N PRO A 39 4.31 2.60 19.20
CA PRO A 39 3.46 2.49 20.38
C PRO A 39 2.04 2.93 20.05
N GLU A 40 1.05 2.24 20.60
CA GLU A 40 -0.36 2.57 20.44
C GLU A 40 -0.67 3.85 21.23
N ASN A 41 -0.40 5.00 20.61
CA ASN A 41 -0.73 6.30 21.15
C ASN A 41 -2.17 6.64 20.77
N GLU A 42 -2.92 7.33 21.63
CA GLU A 42 -4.21 7.89 21.23
C GLU A 42 -4.02 8.83 20.03
N VAL A 43 -4.61 8.47 18.89
CA VAL A 43 -4.55 9.28 17.68
C VAL A 43 -5.42 10.52 17.91
N ILE A 44 -4.77 11.64 18.24
CA ILE A 44 -5.44 12.94 18.30
C ILE A 44 -5.66 13.42 16.87
N ILE A 45 -6.81 13.11 16.30
CA ILE A 45 -7.22 13.66 15.00
C ILE A 45 -7.76 15.08 15.23
N GLN A 46 -6.92 16.08 15.03
CA GLN A 46 -7.37 17.48 14.99
C GLN A 46 -7.67 17.88 13.55
N ASN A 47 -8.95 17.96 13.19
CA ASN A 47 -9.36 18.49 11.90
C ASN A 47 -9.33 20.02 11.93
N HIS A 48 -9.03 20.64 10.78
CA HIS A 48 -9.15 22.09 10.63
C HIS A 48 -10.63 22.50 10.75
N PRO A 49 -10.99 23.60 11.44
CA PRO A 49 -12.40 23.99 11.65
C PRO A 49 -13.19 24.21 10.35
N LEU A 50 -12.50 24.50 9.24
CA LEU A 50 -13.11 24.66 7.90
C LEU A 50 -13.00 23.41 7.01
N SER A 51 -12.54 22.25 7.51
CA SER A 51 -12.49 21.04 6.70
C SER A 51 -13.91 20.52 6.44
N CYS A 52 -14.28 20.37 5.16
CA CYS A 52 -15.51 19.68 4.76
C CYS A 52 -15.44 18.16 5.00
N TYR A 53 -14.23 17.61 5.15
CA TYR A 53 -14.00 16.21 5.45
C TYR A 53 -13.80 16.03 6.96
N THR A 54 -14.82 15.52 7.63
CA THR A 54 -14.65 15.00 8.98
C THR A 54 -14.04 13.61 8.86
N SER A 55 -12.86 13.43 9.44
CA SER A 55 -12.23 12.11 9.57
C SER A 55 -13.20 11.18 10.31
N ARG A 56 -13.99 10.40 9.58
CA ARG A 56 -14.87 9.39 10.19
C ARG A 56 -13.97 8.31 10.77
N LYS A 57 -13.97 8.16 12.08
CA LYS A 57 -13.25 7.06 12.74
C LYS A 57 -13.85 5.75 12.20
N PHE A 58 -13.04 4.98 11.47
CA PHE A 58 -13.40 3.64 11.04
C PHE A 58 -13.48 2.74 12.27
N ASN A 59 -14.68 2.58 12.84
CA ASN A 59 -14.94 1.80 14.05
C ASN A 59 -15.33 0.34 13.78
N TYR A 60 -15.44 -0.05 12.50
CA TYR A 60 -15.88 -1.36 12.06
C TYR A 60 -14.72 -2.23 11.54
N SER A 61 -13.48 -1.95 11.96
CA SER A 61 -12.31 -2.76 11.59
C SER A 61 -12.47 -4.24 11.99
N LYS A 62 -13.11 -4.50 13.12
CA LYS A 62 -13.44 -5.85 13.57
C LYS A 62 -14.38 -6.55 12.57
N GLU A 63 -15.42 -5.87 12.11
CA GLU A 63 -16.38 -6.41 11.14
C GLU A 63 -15.69 -6.71 9.80
N LEU A 64 -14.82 -5.82 9.32
CA LEU A 64 -14.01 -6.05 8.12
C LEU A 64 -13.11 -7.28 8.27
N ASN A 65 -12.45 -7.43 9.42
CA ASN A 65 -11.58 -8.58 9.66
C ASN A 65 -12.35 -9.89 9.70
N GLU A 66 -13.58 -9.90 10.23
CA GLU A 66 -14.44 -11.09 10.19
C GLU A 66 -14.91 -11.40 8.76
N ILE A 67 -15.28 -10.39 7.97
CA ILE A 67 -15.58 -10.57 6.54
C ILE A 67 -14.38 -11.17 5.82
N LEU A 68 -13.19 -10.63 6.03
CA LEU A 68 -11.95 -11.12 5.40
C LEU A 68 -11.68 -12.58 5.75
N LYS A 69 -11.73 -12.96 7.03
CA LYS A 69 -11.59 -14.36 7.48
C LYS A 69 -12.64 -15.29 6.85
N SER A 70 -13.89 -14.84 6.77
CA SER A 70 -14.95 -15.64 6.14
C SER A 70 -14.71 -15.82 4.64
N SER A 71 -14.10 -14.82 4.01
CA SER A 71 -13.92 -14.75 2.56
C SER A 71 -12.69 -15.53 2.05
N GLU A 72 -11.76 -15.90 2.94
CA GLU A 72 -10.70 -16.89 2.66
C GLU A 72 -11.25 -18.28 2.26
N SER A 73 -12.54 -18.53 2.51
CA SER A 73 -13.23 -19.77 2.10
C SER A 73 -14.04 -19.64 0.79
N SER A 74 -14.06 -18.46 0.16
CA SER A 74 -14.86 -18.16 -1.04
C SER A 74 -13.98 -18.02 -2.28
N GLU A 75 -14.18 -18.89 -3.28
CA GLU A 75 -13.43 -18.89 -4.56
C GLU A 75 -13.53 -17.55 -5.33
N SER A 76 -14.52 -16.70 -5.04
CA SER A 76 -14.76 -15.43 -5.74
C SER A 76 -13.73 -14.33 -5.46
N LEU A 77 -12.87 -14.48 -4.45
CA LEU A 77 -11.81 -13.50 -4.12
C LEU A 77 -10.41 -13.93 -4.55
N GLU A 78 -10.24 -15.09 -5.18
CA GLU A 78 -8.93 -15.52 -5.70
C GLU A 78 -8.32 -14.49 -6.67
N HIS A 79 -9.14 -13.73 -7.41
CA HIS A 79 -8.65 -12.66 -8.29
C HIS A 79 -8.17 -11.39 -7.53
N CYS A 80 -8.63 -11.19 -6.29
CA CYS A 80 -8.24 -10.07 -5.45
C CYS A 80 -7.11 -10.43 -4.46
N ARG A 81 -6.77 -11.72 -4.38
CA ARG A 81 -5.76 -12.27 -3.48
C ARG A 81 -4.37 -11.90 -4.01
N VAL A 82 -3.77 -10.88 -3.41
CA VAL A 82 -2.37 -10.54 -3.67
C VAL A 82 -1.51 -11.52 -2.88
N ASN A 83 -0.86 -12.44 -3.57
CA ASN A 83 0.00 -13.44 -2.95
C ASN A 83 1.33 -12.79 -2.52
N GLU A 84 1.97 -13.33 -1.48
CA GLU A 84 3.28 -12.86 -1.01
C GLU A 84 4.37 -12.94 -2.12
N VAL A 85 4.16 -13.81 -3.12
CA VAL A 85 4.98 -13.93 -4.33
C VAL A 85 4.73 -12.86 -5.39
N ASP A 86 3.62 -12.11 -5.35
CA ASP A 86 3.36 -10.99 -6.27
C ASP A 86 4.31 -9.80 -6.00
N TYR A 87 4.89 -9.75 -4.79
CA TYR A 87 5.99 -8.84 -4.47
C TYR A 87 7.34 -9.27 -5.06
N LEU A 88 7.47 -10.52 -5.51
CA LEU A 88 8.73 -11.08 -6.02
C LEU A 88 8.81 -11.10 -7.56
N TYR A 89 7.69 -11.21 -8.28
CA TYR A 89 7.68 -11.13 -9.75
C TYR A 89 6.35 -10.55 -10.27
N PRO A 90 6.36 -9.44 -11.03
CA PRO A 90 5.14 -8.98 -11.70
C PRO A 90 4.76 -10.02 -12.76
N VAL A 91 3.55 -10.57 -12.67
CA VAL A 91 2.96 -11.40 -13.72
C VAL A 91 2.90 -10.56 -15.00
N ARG A 92 3.63 -10.99 -16.04
CA ARG A 92 3.55 -10.42 -17.38
C ARG A 92 2.12 -10.61 -17.90
N GLY A 93 1.32 -9.55 -17.86
CA GLY A 93 0.11 -9.46 -18.67
C GLY A 93 0.50 -9.37 -20.14
N SER A 94 0.23 -10.43 -20.89
CA SER A 94 0.19 -10.38 -22.37
C SER A 94 -1.25 -10.07 -22.74
N VAL A 95 -1.53 -8.87 -23.27
CA VAL A 95 -2.13 -8.57 -24.58
C VAL A 95 -1.86 -7.09 -24.87
#